data_AF-A0A1F3CM34-F1
#
_entry.id   AF-A0A1F3CM34-F1
#
_cell.length_a   1.000
_cell.length_b   1.000
_cell.length_c   1.000
_cell.angle_alpha   90.00
_cell.angle_beta   90.00
_cell.angle_gamma   90.00
#
_symmetry.space_group_name_H-M   'P 1'
#
loop_
_entity.id
_entity.type
_entity.pdbx_description
1 polymer ?
#
loop_
_entity_poly.entity_id
_entity_poly.type
_entity_poly.pdbx_seq_one_letter_code
_entity_poly.pdbx_strand_id
1 'polypeptide(L)'
;MFRHTAGITRGMVVEWRFASRGSGVDVQIIHDLIMRWPLIGRLVSDLIVGPVFIDHIARRTLEAAKAHAEASTRVQASEGVVQ
;
A
#
# COMPACT_ATOMS: atom_id res chain seq x y z
N MET A 1 1.97 -8.06 -8.46
CA MET A 1 1.51 -8.84 -7.28
C MET A 1 2.73 -9.31 -6.51
N PHE A 2 2.71 -9.19 -5.19
CA PHE A 2 3.76 -9.64 -4.27
C PHE A 2 3.14 -10.55 -3.21
N ARG A 3 3.85 -11.60 -2.80
CA ARG A 3 3.39 -12.52 -1.75
C ARG A 3 4.39 -12.53 -0.60
N HIS A 4 3.90 -12.35 0.61
CA HIS A 4 4.71 -12.44 1.82
C HIS A 4 5.07 -13.90 2.10
N THR A 5 6.37 -14.20 2.15
CA THR A 5 6.90 -15.56 2.33
C THR A 5 7.21 -15.90 3.79
N ALA A 6 7.34 -14.90 4.67
CA ALA A 6 7.69 -15.07 6.08
C ALA A 6 7.02 -13.98 6.96
N GLY A 7 7.14 -14.14 8.29
CA GLY A 7 6.62 -13.18 9.28
C GLY A 7 5.13 -13.30 9.59
N ILE A 8 4.60 -12.31 10.32
CA ILE A 8 3.21 -12.26 10.82
C ILE A 8 2.19 -12.23 9.67
N THR A 9 2.54 -11.58 8.56
CA THR A 9 1.72 -11.46 7.36
C THR A 9 2.04 -12.53 6.31
N ARG A 10 2.74 -13.61 6.66
CA ARG A 10 3.06 -14.72 5.74
C ARG A 10 1.78 -15.23 5.08
N GLY A 11 1.81 -15.33 3.75
CA GLY A 11 0.66 -15.73 2.94
C GLY A 11 -0.13 -14.55 2.36
N MET A 12 0.02 -13.33 2.92
CA MET A 12 -0.61 -12.13 2.37
C MET A 12 -0.19 -11.91 0.92
N VAL A 13 -1.17 -11.63 0.08
CA VAL A 13 -0.99 -11.14 -1.28
C VAL A 13 -1.21 -9.64 -1.28
N VAL A 14 -0.27 -8.93 -1.90
CA VAL A 14 -0.37 -7.51 -2.17
C VAL A 14 -0.43 -7.29 -3.68
N GLU A 15 -1.45 -6.62 -4.15
CA GLU A 15 -1.60 -6.22 -5.55
C GLU A 15 -1.63 -4.69 -5.64
N TRP A 16 -0.85 -4.14 -6.55
CA TRP A 16 -0.91 -2.73 -6.91
C TRP A 16 -1.62 -2.60 -8.25
N ARG A 17 -2.60 -1.72 -8.33
CA ARG A 17 -3.30 -1.38 -9.57
C ARG A 17 -3.12 0.10 -9.87
N PHE A 18 -2.87 0.39 -11.13
CA PHE A 18 -2.69 1.73 -11.64
C PHE A 18 -3.65 1.91 -12.81
N ALA A 19 -4.45 2.97 -12.79
CA ALA A 19 -5.36 3.30 -13.88
C ALA A 19 -5.25 4.78 -14.21
N SER A 20 -5.10 5.10 -15.50
CA SER A 20 -5.12 6.50 -15.94
C SER A 20 -6.48 7.13 -15.63
N ARG A 21 -6.48 8.34 -15.05
CA ARG A 21 -7.67 9.10 -14.72
C ARG A 21 -7.45 10.58 -14.99
N GLY A 22 -7.87 11.03 -16.18
CA GLY A 22 -7.63 12.40 -16.64
C GLY A 22 -6.12 12.69 -16.72
N SER A 23 -5.69 13.80 -16.10
CA SER A 23 -4.27 14.18 -15.99
C SER A 23 -3.49 13.46 -14.88
N GLY A 24 -4.12 12.49 -14.19
CA GLY A 24 -3.50 11.76 -13.09
C GLY A 24 -3.61 10.24 -13.24
N VAL A 25 -3.16 9.54 -12.20
CA VAL A 25 -3.25 8.08 -12.08
C VAL A 25 -3.99 7.75 -10.79
N ASP A 26 -5.02 6.92 -10.88
CA ASP A 26 -5.61 6.27 -9.72
C ASP A 26 -4.73 5.08 -9.32
N VAL A 27 -4.37 5.03 -8.04
CA VAL A 27 -3.47 4.02 -7.48
C VAL A 27 -4.18 3.30 -6.35
N GLN A 28 -4.29 1.99 -6.48
CA GLN A 28 -4.92 1.13 -5.47
C GLN A 28 -3.93 0.08 -5.00
N ILE A 29 -3.95 -0.19 -3.70
CA ILE A 29 -3.21 -1.29 -3.08
C ILE A 29 -4.21 -2.26 -2.43
N ILE A 30 -4.32 -3.46 -2.99
CA ILE A 30 -5.21 -4.50 -2.51
C ILE A 30 -4.40 -5.47 -1.66
N HIS A 31 -4.90 -5.75 -0.46
CA HIS A 31 -4.34 -6.73 0.45
C HIS A 31 -5.33 -7.87 0.62
N ASP A 32 -4.90 -9.09 0.30
CA ASP A 32 -5.65 -10.31 0.59
C ASP A 32 -4.85 -11.14 1.58
N LEU A 33 -5.40 -11.30 2.78
CA LEU A 33 -4.79 -12.03 3.89
C LEU A 33 -5.80 -13.00 4.48
N ILE A 34 -5.60 -14.29 4.20
CA ILE A 34 -6.34 -15.37 4.85
C ILE A 34 -5.64 -15.71 6.16
N MET A 35 -6.06 -15.07 7.26
CA MET A 35 -5.52 -15.35 8.58
C MET A 35 -6.00 -16.73 9.08
N ARG A 36 -5.09 -17.69 9.23
CA ARG A 36 -5.37 -19.05 9.74
C ARG A 36 -4.83 -19.25 11.16
N TRP A 37 -5.16 -18.34 12.08
CA TRP A 37 -4.60 -18.34 13.43
C TRP A 37 -5.63 -18.74 14.50
N PRO A 38 -5.78 -20.04 14.80
CA PRO A 38 -6.66 -20.49 15.89
C PRO A 38 -6.04 -20.34 17.30
N LEU A 39 -4.76 -19.97 17.44
CA LEU A 39 -4.00 -20.17 18.70
C LEU A 39 -3.19 -18.96 19.22
N ILE A 40 -3.28 -17.80 18.57
CA ILE A 40 -2.61 -16.58 19.07
C ILE A 40 -3.71 -15.74 19.73
N GLY A 41 -3.62 -15.56 21.05
CA GLY A 41 -4.73 -15.15 21.92
C GLY A 41 -5.51 -13.90 21.48
N ARG A 42 -6.77 -13.78 21.96
CA ARG A 42 -7.73 -12.69 21.67
C ARG A 42 -7.10 -11.30 21.55
N LEU A 43 -6.15 -10.97 22.43
CA LEU A 43 -5.51 -9.65 22.45
C LEU A 43 -4.68 -9.35 21.17
N VAL A 44 -4.01 -10.33 20.59
CA VAL A 44 -3.23 -10.16 19.34
C VAL A 44 -4.15 -10.19 18.12
N SER A 45 -5.21 -11.00 18.17
CA SER A 45 -6.27 -11.00 17.17
C SER A 45 -6.96 -9.63 17.05
N ASP A 46 -7.20 -8.96 18.19
CA ASP A 46 -7.91 -7.68 18.24
C ASP A 46 -6.99 -6.47 17.95
N LEU A 47 -5.70 -6.52 18.33
CA LEU A 47 -4.78 -5.38 18.20
C LEU A 47 -3.95 -5.36 16.90
N ILE A 48 -3.61 -6.54 16.35
CA ILE A 48 -2.68 -6.67 15.20
C ILE A 48 -3.41 -7.14 13.93
N VAL A 49 -4.61 -7.72 14.07
CA VAL A 49 -5.36 -8.39 12.99
C VAL A 49 -6.78 -7.81 12.80
N GLY A 50 -7.03 -6.61 13.30
CA GLY A 50 -8.19 -5.84 12.83
C GLY A 50 -7.93 -5.32 11.40
N PRO A 51 -8.95 -5.29 10.50
CA PRO A 51 -8.90 -4.59 9.20
C PRO A 51 -8.30 -3.17 9.27
N VAL A 52 -8.36 -2.56 10.45
CA VAL A 52 -7.93 -1.19 10.77
C VAL A 52 -6.42 -0.99 10.65
N PHE A 53 -5.57 -1.96 11.03
CA PHE A 53 -4.11 -1.74 11.03
C PHE A 53 -3.53 -1.74 9.61
N ILE A 54 -3.93 -2.71 8.79
CA ILE A 54 -3.48 -2.83 7.39
C ILE A 54 -3.98 -1.63 6.59
N ASP A 55 -5.24 -1.22 6.78
CA ASP A 55 -5.80 -0.06 6.11
C ASP A 55 -5.10 1.25 6.52
N HIS A 56 -4.75 1.41 7.80
CA HIS A 56 -3.98 2.58 8.25
C HIS A 56 -2.60 2.67 7.59
N ILE A 57 -1.86 1.56 7.57
CA ILE A 57 -0.54 1.51 6.92
C ILE A 57 -0.69 1.73 5.42
N ALA A 58 -1.63 1.05 4.76
CA ALA A 58 -1.89 1.16 3.33
C ALA A 58 -2.18 2.62 2.94
N ARG A 59 -3.00 3.34 3.71
CA ARG A 59 -3.28 4.76 3.48
C ARG A 59 -2.00 5.59 3.55
N ARG A 60 -1.19 5.42 4.60
CA ARG A 60 0.07 6.17 4.75
C ARG A 60 1.08 5.85 3.63
N THR A 61 1.11 4.60 3.18
CA THR A 61 1.93 4.19 2.03
C THR A 61 1.46 4.87 0.75
N LEU A 62 0.15 4.92 0.49
CA LEU A 62 -0.40 5.62 -0.68
C LEU A 62 -0.18 7.14 -0.61
N GLU A 63 -0.35 7.76 0.56
CA GLU A 63 -0.08 9.19 0.78
C GLU A 63 1.38 9.53 0.50
N ALA A 64 2.32 8.73 1.02
CA ALA A 64 3.74 8.92 0.76
C ALA A 64 4.06 8.70 -0.73
N ALA A 65 3.55 7.64 -1.35
CA ALA A 65 3.77 7.36 -2.76
C ALA A 65 3.26 8.50 -3.65
N LYS A 66 2.07 9.05 -3.34
CA LYS A 66 1.52 10.23 -4.01
C LYS A 66 2.45 11.44 -3.88
N ALA A 67 2.85 11.77 -2.65
CA ALA A 67 3.71 12.92 -2.39
C ALA A 67 5.04 12.83 -3.17
N HIS A 68 5.66 11.64 -3.19
CA HIS A 68 6.88 11.41 -3.97
C HIS A 68 6.65 11.56 -5.48
N ALA A 69 5.60 10.95 -6.04
CA ALA A 69 5.30 11.03 -7.47
C ALA A 69 4.99 12.45 -7.94
N GLU A 70 4.22 13.22 -7.16
CA GLU A 70 3.89 14.61 -7.46
C GLU A 70 5.10 15.54 -7.31
N ALA A 71 6.00 15.26 -6.36
CA ALA A 71 7.26 15.98 -6.22
C ALA A 71 8.20 15.72 -7.41
N SER A 72 8.36 14.47 -7.83
CA SER A 72 9.19 14.12 -9.00
C SER A 72 8.67 14.73 -10.29
N THR A 73 7.34 14.79 -10.48
CA THR A 73 6.73 15.49 -11.61
C THR A 73 7.10 16.98 -11.62
N ARG A 74 7.11 17.62 -10.45
CA ARG A 74 7.48 19.04 -10.31
C ARG A 74 8.94 19.30 -10.69
N VAL A 75 9.84 18.39 -10.33
CA VAL A 75 11.27 18.48 -10.68
C VAL A 75 11.47 18.28 -12.20
N GLN A 76 10.82 17.27 -12.79
CA GLN A 76 10.91 17.01 -14.23
C GLN A 76 10.31 18.15 -15.08
N ALA A 77 9.20 18.76 -14.61
CA ALA A 77 8.62 19.92 -15.26
C ALA A 77 9.54 21.16 -15.22
N SER A 78 10.35 21.31 -14.15
CA SER A 78 11.33 22.40 -14.08
C SER A 78 12.58 22.16 -14.92
N GLU A 79 12.99 20.92 -15.14
CA GLU A 79 14.17 20.57 -15.96
C GLU A 79 13.85 20.59 -17.47
N GLY A 80 12.61 20.28 -17.87
CA GLY A 80 12.18 20.30 -19.27
C GLY A 80 11.89 21.68 -19.87
N VAL A 81 11.87 22.75 -19.06
CA VAL A 81 11.64 24.14 -19.52
C VAL A 81 12.96 24.86 -19.86
N VAL A 82 14.11 24.26 -19.53
CA VAL A 82 15.44 24.89 -19.69
C VAL A 82 16.21 24.35 -20.91
N GLN A 83 15.53 23.71 -21.87
CA GLN A 83 16.13 23.27 -23.15
C GLN A 83 15.54 24.01 -24.35
#